data_AF-A0A6J6SGQ4-F1
#
_entry.id   AF-A0A6J6SGQ4-F1
#
_cell.length_a   1.000
_cell.length_b   1.000
_cell.length_c   1.000
_cell.angle_alpha   90.00
_cell.angle_beta   90.00
_cell.angle_gamma   90.00
#
_symmetry.space_group_name_H-M   'P 1'
#
loop_
_entity.id
_entity.type
_entity.pdbx_description
1 polymer ?
#
loop_
_entity_poly.entity_id
_entity_poly.type
_entity_poly.pdbx_seq_one_letter_code
_entity_poly.pdbx_strand_id
1 'polypeptide(L)'
;MLVTAVPGPSAVLTALAVSGLPVDRFCFEGFLPRKAGERARRLASLAGEERTMVFFEAPHRTEAALAAMADAWGPDRAAAVCRELTKTHEEVRRGGLGELVAWAAEGVRGEVTIVVAGVDPAAAGIDDDPASLRAAVAAREAEGATRKDAIAEVAKLAGVPKRDVYDLVHRGA
;
A
#
# COMPACT_ATOMS: atom_id res chain seq x y z
N MET A 1 31.71 1.66 -25.91
CA MET A 1 30.54 1.57 -26.80
C MET A 1 29.46 2.49 -26.22
N LEU A 2 28.91 3.41 -27.00
CA LEU A 2 27.88 4.33 -26.53
C LEU A 2 26.51 3.61 -26.49
N VAL A 3 25.78 3.74 -25.38
CA VAL A 3 24.39 3.27 -25.26
C VAL A 3 23.48 4.49 -25.34
N THR A 4 22.43 4.44 -26.16
CA THR A 4 21.40 5.47 -26.28
C THR A 4 20.02 4.83 -26.18
N ALA A 5 19.00 5.60 -25.79
CA ALA A 5 17.63 5.12 -25.60
C ALA A 5 16.62 6.07 -26.22
N VAL A 6 15.59 5.50 -26.86
CA VAL A 6 14.44 6.25 -27.39
C VAL A 6 13.30 6.13 -26.38
N PRO A 7 12.62 7.23 -26.00
CA PRO A 7 11.45 7.16 -25.14
C PRO A 7 10.32 6.38 -25.83
N GLY A 8 9.49 5.68 -25.05
CA GLY A 8 8.44 4.84 -25.61
C GLY A 8 7.37 4.42 -24.60
N PRO A 9 6.38 3.63 -25.06
CA PRO A 9 5.28 3.17 -24.22
C PRO A 9 5.75 2.37 -23.01
N SER A 10 5.11 2.60 -21.87
CA SER A 10 5.34 1.86 -20.63
C SER A 10 4.03 1.54 -19.96
N ALA A 11 3.69 0.25 -19.87
CA ALA A 11 2.50 -0.22 -19.16
C ALA A 11 2.54 0.19 -17.68
N VAL A 12 3.74 0.22 -17.06
CA VAL A 12 3.94 0.64 -15.66
C VAL A 12 3.51 2.09 -15.46
N LEU A 13 4.06 3.01 -16.27
CA LEU A 13 3.76 4.45 -16.13
C LEU A 13 2.31 4.76 -16.54
N THR A 14 1.80 4.06 -17.55
CA THR A 14 0.40 4.23 -18.00
C THR A 14 -0.56 3.76 -16.91
N ALA A 15 -0.35 2.57 -16.33
CA ALA A 15 -1.15 2.04 -15.23
C ALA A 15 -1.10 2.95 -14.00
N LEU A 16 0.09 3.45 -13.64
CA LEU A 16 0.26 4.38 -12.53
C LEU A 16 -0.53 5.68 -12.76
N ALA A 17 -0.43 6.28 -13.95
CA ALA A 17 -1.14 7.50 -14.31
C ALA A 17 -2.67 7.35 -14.24
N VAL A 18 -3.20 6.18 -14.63
CA VAL A 18 -4.64 5.92 -14.56
C VAL A 18 -5.09 5.33 -13.22
N SER A 19 -4.19 4.91 -12.33
CA SER A 19 -4.58 4.23 -11.07
C SER A 19 -5.40 5.09 -10.11
N GLY A 20 -5.18 6.41 -10.11
CA GLY A 20 -5.73 7.33 -9.11
C GLY A 20 -5.02 7.27 -7.75
N LEU A 21 -3.88 6.58 -7.66
CA LEU A 21 -3.03 6.50 -6.46
C LEU A 21 -1.88 7.53 -6.51
N PRO A 22 -1.20 7.83 -5.38
CA PRO A 22 -0.04 8.73 -5.37
C PRO A 22 1.04 8.29 -6.37
N VAL A 23 1.60 9.25 -7.11
CA VAL A 23 2.54 9.01 -8.22
C VAL A 23 3.89 9.72 -8.07
N ASP A 24 4.07 10.48 -6.98
CA ASP A 24 5.30 11.21 -6.67
C ASP A 24 6.50 10.27 -6.47
N ARG A 25 6.27 9.11 -5.83
CA ARG A 25 7.26 8.05 -5.65
C ARG A 25 6.57 6.69 -5.80
N PHE A 26 7.20 5.78 -6.55
CA PHE A 26 6.68 4.43 -6.75
C PHE A 26 7.80 3.39 -6.83
N CYS A 27 7.44 2.13 -6.61
CA CYS A 27 8.28 0.95 -6.79
C CYS A 27 7.71 0.09 -7.92
N PHE A 28 8.56 -0.35 -8.85
CA PHE A 28 8.17 -1.37 -9.81
C PHE A 28 8.71 -2.74 -9.35
N GLU A 29 7.80 -3.65 -9.03
CA GLU A 29 8.09 -4.95 -8.42
C GLU A 29 8.12 -6.10 -9.43
N GLY A 30 7.78 -5.83 -10.69
CA GLY A 30 7.71 -6.86 -11.74
C GLY A 30 6.66 -7.92 -11.42
N PHE A 31 7.00 -9.20 -11.61
CA PHE A 31 6.09 -10.32 -11.36
C PHE A 31 6.32 -10.94 -9.98
N LEU A 32 5.23 -11.21 -9.26
CA LEU A 32 5.32 -11.98 -8.01
C LEU A 32 5.77 -13.43 -8.25
N PRO A 33 6.51 -14.02 -7.28
CA PRO A 33 6.87 -15.44 -7.33
C PRO A 33 5.67 -16.35 -7.55
N ARG A 34 5.86 -17.42 -8.33
CA ARG A 34 4.77 -18.37 -8.65
C ARG A 34 4.36 -19.21 -7.44
N LYS A 35 5.33 -19.66 -6.64
CA LYS A 35 5.07 -20.51 -5.47
C LYS A 35 4.45 -19.69 -4.35
N ALA A 36 3.36 -20.19 -3.77
CA ALA A 36 2.59 -19.48 -2.75
C ALA A 36 3.45 -19.02 -1.56
N GLY A 37 4.33 -19.88 -1.03
CA GLY A 37 5.20 -19.52 0.09
C GLY A 37 6.25 -18.44 -0.25
N GLU A 38 6.80 -18.45 -1.47
CA GLU A 38 7.72 -17.40 -1.92
C GLU A 38 6.98 -16.07 -2.16
N ARG A 39 5.78 -16.14 -2.72
CA ARG A 39 4.90 -14.97 -2.91
C ARG A 39 4.54 -14.33 -1.57
N ALA A 40 4.08 -15.13 -0.60
CA ALA A 40 3.73 -14.65 0.73
C ALA A 40 4.92 -13.98 1.43
N ARG A 41 6.12 -14.59 1.38
CA ARG A 41 7.34 -13.98 1.94
C ARG A 41 7.70 -12.66 1.26
N ARG A 42 7.57 -12.57 -0.07
CA ARG A 42 7.83 -11.32 -0.80
C ARG A 42 6.83 -10.23 -0.37
N LEU A 43 5.55 -10.55 -0.32
CA LEU A 43 4.51 -9.59 0.08
C LEU A 43 4.67 -9.13 1.54
N ALA A 44 5.03 -10.03 2.45
CA ALA A 44 5.34 -9.68 3.84
C ALA A 44 6.51 -8.70 3.94
N SER A 45 7.57 -8.87 3.14
CA SER A 45 8.70 -7.92 3.10
C SER A 45 8.34 -6.51 2.60
N LEU A 46 7.19 -6.37 1.92
CA LEU A 46 6.70 -5.12 1.36
C LEU A 46 5.59 -4.48 2.20
N ALA A 47 5.20 -5.07 3.34
CA ALA A 47 4.08 -4.58 4.14
C ALA A 47 4.27 -3.14 4.65
N GLY A 48 5.51 -2.75 4.93
CA GLY A 48 5.90 -1.41 5.36
C GLY A 48 6.28 -0.45 4.22
N GLU A 49 6.10 -0.82 2.95
CA GLU A 49 6.42 0.07 1.84
C GLU A 49 5.41 1.21 1.75
N GLU A 50 5.88 2.46 1.88
CA GLU A 50 5.07 3.68 1.85
C GLU A 50 4.76 4.17 0.43
N ARG A 51 5.57 3.77 -0.55
CA ARG A 51 5.40 4.17 -1.95
C ARG A 51 4.34 3.31 -2.64
N THR A 52 3.71 3.87 -3.66
CA THR A 52 2.85 3.10 -4.56
C THR A 52 3.67 1.99 -5.23
N MET A 53 3.14 0.77 -5.26
CA MET A 53 3.80 -0.40 -5.83
C MET A 53 3.10 -0.84 -7.10
N VAL A 54 3.86 -1.14 -8.15
CA VAL A 54 3.34 -1.61 -9.45
C VAL A 54 3.84 -3.03 -9.73
N PHE A 55 2.91 -3.93 -10.03
CA PHE A 55 3.15 -5.33 -10.33
C PHE A 55 2.60 -5.68 -11.71
N PHE A 56 3.30 -6.56 -12.42
CA PHE A 56 2.70 -7.32 -13.51
C PHE A 56 2.18 -8.65 -13.00
N GLU A 57 1.08 -9.11 -13.59
CA GLU A 57 0.56 -10.43 -13.28
C GLU A 57 -0.04 -11.11 -14.51
N ALA A 58 0.01 -12.44 -14.51
CA ALA A 58 -0.69 -13.24 -15.51
C ALA A 58 -2.20 -13.25 -15.20
N PRO A 59 -3.08 -13.21 -16.22
CA PRO A 59 -4.53 -13.12 -16.03
C PRO A 59 -5.07 -14.24 -15.12
N HIS A 60 -4.69 -15.49 -15.37
CA HIS A 60 -5.10 -16.66 -14.59
C HIS A 60 -4.53 -16.71 -13.16
N ARG A 61 -3.61 -15.81 -12.79
CA ARG A 61 -3.04 -15.69 -11.45
C ARG A 61 -3.56 -14.47 -10.69
N THR A 62 -4.32 -13.60 -11.34
CA THR A 62 -4.65 -12.27 -10.81
C THR A 62 -5.44 -12.36 -9.51
N GLU A 63 -6.49 -13.19 -9.46
CA GLU A 63 -7.27 -13.40 -8.23
C GLU A 63 -6.39 -13.91 -7.08
N ALA A 64 -5.59 -14.95 -7.30
CA ALA A 64 -4.72 -15.52 -6.29
C ALA A 64 -3.59 -14.57 -5.84
N ALA A 65 -3.16 -13.65 -6.70
CA ALA A 65 -2.21 -12.61 -6.35
C ALA A 65 -2.87 -11.53 -5.48
N LEU A 66 -4.05 -11.04 -5.89
CA LEU A 66 -4.83 -10.06 -5.12
C LEU A 66 -5.22 -10.61 -3.74
N ALA A 67 -5.60 -11.88 -3.65
CA ALA A 67 -5.91 -12.52 -2.38
C ALA A 67 -4.70 -12.54 -1.45
N ALA A 68 -3.53 -12.93 -1.97
CA ALA A 68 -2.30 -12.91 -1.20
C ALA A 68 -1.87 -11.48 -0.79
N MET A 69 -2.15 -10.47 -1.62
CA MET A 69 -1.92 -9.06 -1.27
C MET A 69 -2.88 -8.61 -0.16
N ALA A 70 -4.17 -8.97 -0.25
CA ALA A 70 -5.18 -8.64 0.75
C ALA A 70 -4.84 -9.28 2.11
N ASP A 71 -4.40 -10.54 2.12
CA ASP A 71 -3.95 -11.23 3.32
C ASP A 71 -2.73 -10.54 3.95
N ALA A 72 -1.80 -10.03 3.12
CA ALA A 72 -0.57 -9.41 3.60
C ALA A 72 -0.75 -7.95 4.06
N TRP A 73 -1.63 -7.18 3.41
CA TRP A 73 -1.69 -5.72 3.55
C TRP A 73 -3.06 -5.19 4.00
N GLY A 74 -4.03 -6.08 4.17
CA GLY A 74 -5.41 -5.76 4.52
C GLY A 74 -6.33 -5.62 3.29
N PRO A 75 -7.60 -6.03 3.41
CA PRO A 75 -8.55 -6.00 2.29
C PRO A 75 -8.90 -4.58 1.84
N ASP A 76 -8.77 -3.59 2.71
CA ASP A 76 -9.13 -2.19 2.43
C ASP A 76 -7.99 -1.40 1.79
N ARG A 77 -6.81 -2.00 1.58
CA ARG A 77 -5.70 -1.31 0.92
C ARG A 77 -6.13 -0.89 -0.48
N ALA A 78 -6.05 0.40 -0.76
CA ALA A 78 -6.43 0.95 -2.06
C ALA A 78 -5.53 0.38 -3.17
N ALA A 79 -6.15 -0.07 -4.25
CA ALA A 79 -5.47 -0.63 -5.40
C ALA A 79 -6.24 -0.38 -6.70
N ALA A 80 -5.58 -0.63 -7.82
CA ALA A 80 -6.15 -0.61 -9.16
C ALA A 80 -5.63 -1.80 -9.97
N VAL A 81 -6.52 -2.47 -10.70
CA VAL A 81 -6.16 -3.46 -11.71
C VAL A 81 -6.43 -2.85 -13.09
N CYS A 82 -5.36 -2.69 -13.86
CA CYS A 82 -5.38 -2.18 -15.23
C CYS A 82 -5.22 -3.35 -16.19
N ARG A 83 -6.19 -3.54 -17.09
CA ARG A 83 -6.21 -4.62 -18.06
C ARG A 83 -6.17 -4.07 -19.47
N GLU A 84 -5.42 -4.76 -20.34
CA GLU A 84 -5.44 -4.54 -21.78
C GLU A 84 -5.26 -3.04 -22.15
N LEU A 85 -4.38 -2.34 -21.42
CA LEU A 85 -4.12 -0.91 -21.64
C LEU A 85 -3.81 -0.64 -23.11
N THR A 86 -4.40 0.42 -23.65
CA THR A 86 -4.38 0.89 -25.03
C THR A 86 -5.11 0.00 -26.05
N LYS A 87 -5.74 -1.10 -25.62
CA LYS A 87 -6.45 -2.04 -26.51
C LYS A 87 -7.97 -1.85 -26.42
N THR A 88 -8.71 -2.48 -27.34
CA THR A 88 -10.18 -2.38 -27.44
C THR A 88 -10.93 -2.72 -26.15
N HIS A 89 -10.35 -3.59 -25.31
CA HIS A 89 -10.94 -4.06 -24.05
C HIS A 89 -10.23 -3.50 -22.82
N GLU A 90 -9.67 -2.28 -22.93
CA GLU A 90 -9.05 -1.58 -21.80
C GLU A 90 -10.04 -1.44 -20.63
N GLU A 91 -9.58 -1.79 -19.43
CA GLU A 91 -10.35 -1.66 -18.19
C GLU A 91 -9.43 -1.23 -17.04
N VAL A 92 -9.89 -0.27 -16.25
CA VAL A 92 -9.22 0.14 -15.00
C VAL A 92 -10.21 0.00 -13.85
N ARG A 93 -10.05 -1.08 -13.07
CA ARG A 93 -10.86 -1.34 -11.88
C ARG A 93 -10.13 -0.81 -10.65
N ARG A 94 -10.76 0.03 -9.84
CA ARG A 94 -10.21 0.60 -8.59
C ARG A 94 -11.06 0.16 -7.41
N GLY A 95 -10.45 0.00 -6.25
CA GLY A 95 -11.13 -0.38 -5.02
C GLY A 95 -10.15 -0.86 -3.94
N GLY A 96 -10.69 -1.38 -2.85
CA GLY A 96 -9.90 -2.15 -1.89
C GLY A 96 -9.44 -3.47 -2.50
N LEU A 97 -8.31 -4.02 -2.04
CA LEU A 97 -7.85 -5.35 -2.47
C LEU A 97 -8.94 -6.42 -2.34
N GLY A 98 -9.76 -6.41 -1.28
CA GLY A 98 -10.86 -7.36 -1.10
C GLY A 98 -11.93 -7.25 -2.19
N GLU A 99 -12.31 -6.03 -2.58
CA GLU A 99 -13.26 -5.80 -3.68
C GLU A 99 -12.70 -6.29 -5.02
N LEU A 100 -11.39 -6.10 -5.22
CA LEU A 100 -10.70 -6.52 -6.43
C LEU A 100 -10.54 -8.04 -6.50
N VAL A 101 -10.36 -8.72 -5.38
CA VAL A 101 -10.41 -10.20 -5.31
C VAL A 101 -11.78 -10.69 -5.78
N ALA A 102 -12.86 -10.12 -5.24
CA ALA A 102 -14.22 -10.51 -5.62
C ALA A 102 -14.50 -10.28 -7.12
N TRP A 103 -14.06 -9.15 -7.66
CA TRP A 103 -14.17 -8.87 -9.10
C TRP A 103 -13.34 -9.84 -9.95
N ALA A 104 -12.14 -10.22 -9.50
CA ALA A 104 -11.27 -11.12 -10.25
C ALA A 104 -11.76 -12.57 -10.30
N ALA A 105 -12.66 -12.97 -9.38
CA ALA A 105 -13.22 -14.32 -9.30
C ALA A 105 -14.05 -14.71 -10.53
N GLU A 106 -14.59 -13.74 -11.29
CA GLU A 106 -15.28 -13.99 -12.57
C GLU A 106 -14.33 -14.40 -13.71
N GLY A 107 -13.02 -14.27 -13.47
CA GLY A 107 -11.97 -14.63 -14.42
C GLY A 107 -11.42 -13.41 -15.15
N VAL A 108 -10.11 -13.19 -14.98
CA VAL A 108 -9.38 -12.11 -15.65
C VAL A 108 -8.79 -12.60 -16.97
N ARG A 109 -8.79 -11.74 -18.00
CA ARG A 109 -8.19 -12.02 -19.32
C ARG A 109 -7.27 -10.89 -19.76
N GLY A 110 -6.34 -11.22 -20.65
CA GLY A 110 -5.40 -10.26 -21.24
C GLY A 110 -4.20 -9.96 -20.34
N GLU A 111 -3.50 -8.88 -20.67
CA GLU A 111 -2.38 -8.36 -19.89
C GLU A 111 -2.88 -7.58 -18.68
N VAL A 112 -2.24 -7.78 -17.53
CA VAL A 112 -2.65 -7.21 -16.25
C VAL A 112 -1.50 -6.47 -15.59
N THR A 113 -1.76 -5.22 -15.20
CA THR A 113 -0.89 -4.45 -14.29
C THR A 113 -1.69 -4.10 -13.03
N ILE A 114 -1.16 -4.43 -11.87
CA ILE A 114 -1.76 -4.14 -10.57
C ILE A 114 -0.97 -2.98 -9.95
N VAL A 115 -1.66 -1.93 -9.52
CA VAL A 115 -1.09 -0.80 -8.79
C VAL A 115 -1.68 -0.83 -7.38
N VAL A 116 -0.85 -0.80 -6.36
CA VAL A 116 -1.28 -0.88 -4.95
C VAL A 116 -0.70 0.28 -4.18
N ALA A 117 -1.51 0.94 -3.36
CA ALA A 117 -1.05 2.01 -2.50
C ALA A 117 -0.03 1.49 -1.51
N GLY A 118 0.98 2.32 -1.20
CA GLY A 118 1.82 2.08 -0.06
C GLY A 118 1.02 2.11 1.25
N VAL A 119 1.64 1.68 2.33
CA VAL A 119 1.08 1.90 3.66
C VAL A 119 1.13 3.40 3.94
N ASP A 120 0.02 3.96 4.41
CA ASP A 120 0.05 5.29 5.01
C ASP A 120 0.58 5.12 6.45
N PRO A 121 1.77 5.65 6.79
CA PRO A 121 2.31 5.57 8.14
C PRO A 121 1.39 6.22 9.18
N ALA A 122 0.53 7.15 8.74
CA ALA A 122 -0.51 7.75 9.57
C ALA A 122 -1.79 6.90 9.59
N ALA A 123 -2.01 5.93 8.71
CA ALA A 123 -3.16 5.02 8.78
C ALA A 123 -2.84 3.72 9.53
N ALA A 124 -1.57 3.37 9.71
CA ALA A 124 -1.17 2.35 10.68
C ALA A 124 -1.53 2.87 12.08
N GLY A 125 -2.67 2.42 12.61
CA GLY A 125 -3.13 2.80 13.94
C GLY A 125 -2.03 2.54 14.97
N ILE A 126 -1.99 3.38 16.00
CA ILE A 126 -1.08 3.17 17.12
C ILE A 126 -1.82 2.27 18.11
N ASP A 127 -1.21 1.17 18.55
CA ASP A 127 -1.80 0.33 19.58
C ASP A 127 -2.15 1.17 20.82
N ASP A 128 -3.31 0.90 21.42
CA ASP A 128 -3.84 1.68 22.54
C ASP A 128 -3.11 1.40 23.88
N ASP A 129 -2.07 0.58 23.84
CA ASP A 129 -1.29 0.25 25.03
C ASP A 129 -0.37 1.41 25.48
N PRO A 130 -0.15 1.55 26.81
CA PRO A 130 0.66 2.63 27.36
C PRO A 130 2.10 2.75 26.85
N ALA A 131 2.71 1.67 26.35
CA ALA A 131 4.08 1.70 25.84
C ALA A 131 4.10 2.23 24.40
N SER A 132 3.22 1.73 23.54
CA SER A 132 3.08 2.16 22.14
C SER A 132 2.71 3.63 22.04
N LEU A 133 1.75 4.09 22.85
CA LEU A 133 1.35 5.50 22.89
C LEU A 133 2.52 6.42 23.28
N ARG A 134 3.33 6.03 24.26
CA ARG A 134 4.50 6.82 24.70
C ARG A 134 5.61 6.83 23.65
N ALA A 135 5.91 5.68 23.07
CA ALA A 135 6.91 5.56 22.02
C ALA A 135 6.54 6.41 20.80
N ALA A 136 5.27 6.39 20.40
CA ALA A 136 4.80 7.18 19.26
C ALA A 136 4.85 8.69 19.52
N VAL A 137 4.50 9.16 20.72
CA VAL A 137 4.66 10.59 21.06
C VAL A 137 6.13 11.00 21.01
N ALA A 138 7.03 10.19 21.58
CA ALA A 138 8.47 10.47 21.58
C ALA A 138 9.08 10.50 20.17
N ALA A 139 8.63 9.61 19.28
CA ALA A 139 9.06 9.59 17.89
C ALA A 139 8.70 10.90 17.16
N ARG A 140 7.46 11.39 17.33
CA ARG A 140 7.03 12.64 16.72
C ARG A 140 7.73 13.87 17.29
N GLU A 141 8.03 13.87 18.59
CA GLU A 141 8.88 14.92 19.20
C GLU A 141 10.28 14.92 18.59
N ALA A 142 10.88 13.74 18.34
CA ALA A 142 12.18 13.62 17.71
C ALA A 142 12.19 14.11 16.24
N GLU A 143 11.05 14.01 15.55
CA GLU A 143 10.82 14.56 14.21
C GLU A 143 10.53 16.07 14.21
N GLY A 144 10.50 16.71 15.38
CA GLY A 144 10.34 18.16 15.54
C GLY A 144 8.91 18.62 15.79
N ALA A 145 7.94 17.72 15.97
CA ALA A 145 6.60 18.10 16.40
C ALA A 145 6.61 18.64 17.83
N THR A 146 5.73 19.61 18.13
CA THR A 146 5.55 20.02 19.53
C THR A 146 4.88 18.88 20.31
N ARG A 147 5.20 18.74 21.60
CA ARG A 147 4.55 17.74 22.48
C ARG A 147 3.02 17.75 22.38
N LYS A 148 2.42 18.94 22.29
CA LYS A 148 0.98 19.11 22.18
C LYS A 148 0.42 18.53 20.87
N ASP A 149 1.13 18.72 19.77
CA ASP A 149 0.72 18.25 18.45
C ASP A 149 0.96 16.75 18.33
N ALA A 150 2.09 16.25 18.82
CA ALA A 150 2.40 14.82 18.91
C ALA A 150 1.32 14.06 19.71
N ILE A 151 0.92 14.56 20.88
CA ILE A 151 -0.16 13.95 21.68
C ILE A 151 -1.50 13.96 20.93
N ALA A 152 -1.83 15.05 20.24
CA ALA A 152 -3.09 15.16 19.52
C ALA A 152 -3.15 14.20 18.33
N GLU A 153 -2.05 14.06 17.61
CA GLU A 153 -1.92 13.17 16.48
C GLU A 153 -1.94 11.71 16.93
N VAL A 154 -1.12 11.34 17.93
CA VAL A 154 -1.08 9.97 18.48
C VAL A 154 -2.45 9.54 19.01
N ALA A 155 -3.16 10.40 19.73
CA ALA A 155 -4.52 10.09 20.20
C ALA A 155 -5.49 9.82 19.05
N LYS A 156 -5.40 10.61 17.97
CA LYS A 156 -6.21 10.42 16.77
C LYS A 156 -5.88 9.09 16.07
N LEU A 157 -4.59 8.77 15.96
CA LEU A 157 -4.11 7.55 15.29
C LEU A 157 -4.38 6.28 16.09
N ALA A 158 -4.33 6.35 17.42
CA ALA A 158 -4.69 5.25 18.31
C ALA A 158 -6.20 5.12 18.55
N GLY A 159 -7.01 6.09 18.12
CA GLY A 159 -8.45 6.09 18.41
C GLY A 159 -8.80 6.25 19.90
N VAL A 160 -7.89 6.78 20.71
CA VAL A 160 -8.06 6.96 22.16
C VAL A 160 -8.30 8.43 22.53
N PRO A 161 -8.92 8.72 23.70
CA PRO A 161 -9.07 10.08 24.17
C PRO A 161 -7.71 10.79 24.34
N LYS A 162 -7.61 12.02 23.83
CA LYS A 162 -6.40 12.86 23.96
C LYS A 162 -5.91 13.01 25.42
N ARG A 163 -6.84 13.04 26.38
CA ARG A 163 -6.54 13.12 27.81
C ARG A 163 -5.74 11.90 28.28
N ASP A 164 -6.03 10.72 27.76
CA ASP A 164 -5.39 9.48 28.22
C ASP A 164 -3.93 9.43 27.75
N VAL A 165 -3.68 9.82 26.50
CA VAL A 165 -2.30 9.99 25.99
C VAL A 165 -1.56 11.09 26.75
N TYR A 166 -2.23 12.21 27.05
CA TYR A 166 -1.65 13.29 27.85
C TYR A 166 -1.23 12.81 29.24
N ASP A 167 -2.13 12.12 29.96
CA ASP A 167 -1.88 11.60 31.30
C ASP A 167 -0.74 10.57 31.29
N LEU A 168 -0.67 9.72 30.26
CA LEU A 168 0.39 8.72 30.09
C LEU A 168 1.78 9.34 29.91
N VAL A 169 1.89 10.42 29.14
CA VAL A 169 3.17 11.10 28.88
C VAL A 169 3.63 11.91 30.10
N HIS A 170 2.71 12.40 30.93
CA HIS A 170 3.05 13.26 32.08
C HIS A 170 3.17 12.50 33.42
N ARG A 171 2.62 11.29 33.55
CA ARG A 171 2.73 10.46 34.78
C ARG A 171 3.97 9.57 34.84
N GLY A 172 4.85 9.62 33.83
CA GLY A 172 6.06 8.80 33.73
C GLY A 172 7.39 9.54 33.85
N ALA A 173 7.38 10.79 34.35
CA ALA A 173 8.58 11.56 34.67
C ALA A 173 8.85 11.57 36.18
#